data_AF-A0A167K3E1-F1
#
_entry.id   AF-A0A167K3E1-F1
#
_cell.length_a   1.000
_cell.length_b   1.000
_cell.length_c   1.000
_cell.angle_alpha   90.00
_cell.angle_beta   90.00
_cell.angle_gamma   90.00
#
_symmetry.space_group_name_H-M   'P 1'
#
loop_
_entity.id
_entity.type
_entity.pdbx_description
1 polymer ?
#
loop_
_entity_poly.entity_id
_entity_poly.type
_entity_poly.pdbx_seq_one_letter_code
_entity_poly.pdbx_strand_id
1 'polypeptide(L)'
;EMANYYALSHQQKSRAFYRIQATRMMTGAGNILKKHAAEQAKRSTSLHEVQLEEPEDFISKVYFDPCSYQCLENCGAVLLTVVRKGGDVSKTVYVDYKTEDGSANAGADYEFTEGTIVLKSGETQKEFSIGIIDDDIFEEDEHFFVRLSNLRVVETDEPPELNNLPYPKAILASPCVATVTILDDDHAGIFTFECDV
;
A
#
# COMPACT_ATOMS: atom_id res chain seq x y z
N GLU A 1 -34.33 -10.54 8.66
CA GLU A 1 -35.10 -9.27 8.50
C GLU A 1 -36.64 -9.47 8.55
N MET A 2 -37.22 -10.44 7.83
CA MET A 2 -38.69 -10.65 7.79
C MET A 2 -39.35 -11.04 9.13
N ALA A 3 -38.66 -11.80 10.00
CA ALA A 3 -39.25 -12.30 11.25
C ALA A 3 -39.53 -11.17 12.28
N ASN A 4 -38.62 -10.21 12.42
CA ASN A 4 -38.78 -9.06 13.33
C ASN A 4 -39.89 -8.11 12.87
N TYR A 5 -39.99 -7.86 11.56
CA TYR A 5 -41.06 -7.05 11.00
C TYR A 5 -42.44 -7.71 11.22
N TYR A 6 -42.53 -9.02 11.00
CA TYR A 6 -43.76 -9.78 11.18
C TYR A 6 -44.21 -9.82 12.65
N ALA A 7 -43.28 -9.98 13.60
CA ALA A 7 -43.57 -9.90 15.03
C ALA A 7 -44.08 -8.52 15.44
N LEU A 8 -43.45 -7.45 14.92
CA LEU A 8 -43.86 -6.08 15.22
C LEU A 8 -45.21 -5.71 14.57
N SER A 9 -45.60 -6.31 13.44
CA SER A 9 -46.89 -6.01 12.80
C SER A 9 -48.08 -6.64 13.51
N HIS A 10 -47.90 -7.79 14.18
CA HIS A 10 -48.98 -8.55 14.83
C HIS A 10 -49.24 -8.16 16.29
N GLN A 11 -48.44 -7.25 16.86
CA GLN A 11 -48.66 -6.72 18.21
C GLN A 11 -49.78 -5.69 18.26
N GLN A 12 -50.51 -5.63 19.38
CA GLN A 12 -51.51 -4.59 19.65
C GLN A 12 -50.88 -3.19 19.61
N LYS A 13 -51.48 -2.26 18.85
CA LYS A 13 -50.98 -0.89 18.67
C LYS A 13 -51.89 0.14 19.31
N SER A 14 -51.31 1.23 19.83
CA SER A 14 -52.04 2.34 20.42
C SER A 14 -52.73 3.20 19.36
N ARG A 15 -53.77 3.97 19.73
CA ARG A 15 -54.43 4.92 18.80
C ARG A 15 -53.45 5.97 18.24
N ALA A 16 -52.47 6.39 19.03
CA ALA A 16 -51.46 7.34 18.60
C ALA A 16 -50.61 6.78 17.44
N PHE A 17 -50.27 5.49 17.49
CA PHE A 17 -49.50 4.83 16.44
C PHE A 17 -50.19 4.94 15.06
N TYR A 18 -51.50 4.66 14.99
CA TYR A 18 -52.26 4.76 13.74
C TYR A 18 -52.33 6.20 13.20
N ARG A 19 -52.50 7.18 14.10
CA ARG A 19 -52.50 8.61 13.72
C ARG A 19 -51.17 9.00 13.07
N ILE A 20 -50.05 8.63 13.70
CA ILE A 20 -48.71 8.96 13.20
C ILE A 20 -48.42 8.21 11.89
N GLN A 21 -48.84 6.94 11.77
CA GLN A 21 -48.62 6.14 10.57
C GLN A 21 -49.36 6.72 9.36
N ALA A 22 -50.61 7.16 9.53
CA ALA A 22 -51.38 7.79 8.46
C ALA A 22 -50.69 9.06 7.96
N THR A 23 -50.28 9.96 8.87
CA THR A 23 -49.57 11.20 8.48
C THR A 23 -48.29 10.90 7.72
N ARG A 24 -47.48 9.92 8.15
CA ARG A 24 -46.26 9.54 7.41
C ARG A 24 -46.51 8.95 6.03
N MET A 25 -47.62 8.23 5.84
CA MET A 25 -47.99 7.76 4.50
C MET A 25 -48.40 8.93 3.59
N MET A 26 -49.12 9.91 4.14
CA MET A 26 -49.52 11.10 3.40
C MET A 26 -48.35 12.03 3.04
N THR A 27 -47.31 12.09 3.88
CA THR A 27 -46.12 12.93 3.65
C THR A 27 -44.96 12.20 2.99
N GLY A 28 -45.16 10.97 2.51
CA GLY A 28 -44.13 10.19 1.79
C GLY A 28 -43.05 9.54 2.68
N ALA A 29 -43.14 9.65 4.00
CA ALA A 29 -42.18 9.08 4.95
C ALA A 29 -42.33 7.56 5.19
N GLY A 30 -43.33 6.92 4.57
CA GLY A 30 -43.51 5.46 4.53
C GLY A 30 -43.89 4.81 5.88
N ASN A 31 -43.93 3.47 5.90
CA ASN A 31 -44.37 2.69 7.06
C ASN A 31 -43.32 2.75 8.21
N ILE A 32 -43.78 3.13 9.40
CA ILE A 32 -42.97 3.27 10.62
C ILE A 32 -42.27 1.96 10.99
N LEU A 33 -42.98 0.83 10.90
CA LEU A 33 -42.43 -0.48 11.26
C LEU A 33 -41.36 -0.93 10.26
N LYS A 34 -41.56 -0.63 8.98
CA LYS A 34 -40.59 -0.97 7.93
C LYS A 34 -39.32 -0.12 8.07
N LYS A 35 -39.47 1.18 8.39
CA LYS A 35 -38.33 2.05 8.69
C LYS A 35 -37.57 1.56 9.92
N HIS A 36 -38.26 1.27 11.03
CA HIS A 36 -37.61 0.80 12.25
C HIS A 36 -36.89 -0.54 12.04
N ALA A 37 -37.49 -1.48 11.30
CA ALA A 37 -36.85 -2.75 10.95
C ALA A 37 -35.58 -2.54 10.08
N ALA A 38 -35.65 -1.68 9.07
CA ALA A 38 -34.50 -1.35 8.22
C ALA A 38 -33.41 -0.58 9.00
N GLU A 39 -33.79 0.30 9.91
CA GLU A 39 -32.87 1.07 10.76
C GLU A 39 -32.20 0.16 11.79
N GLN A 40 -32.93 -0.82 12.34
CA GLN A 40 -32.37 -1.85 13.21
C GLN A 40 -31.46 -2.81 12.44
N ALA A 41 -31.76 -3.14 11.18
CA ALA A 41 -30.87 -3.89 10.30
C ALA A 41 -29.57 -3.12 10.01
N LYS A 42 -29.66 -1.82 9.67
CA LYS A 42 -28.48 -0.95 9.51
C LYS A 42 -27.66 -0.80 10.78
N ARG A 43 -28.31 -0.76 11.94
CA ARG A 43 -27.63 -0.64 13.24
C ARG A 43 -27.00 -1.95 13.68
N SER A 44 -27.56 -3.09 13.29
CA SER A 44 -26.93 -4.40 13.54
C SER A 44 -25.79 -4.70 12.57
N THR A 45 -25.80 -4.15 11.35
CA THR A 45 -24.60 -4.13 10.49
C THR A 45 -23.53 -3.18 11.02
N SER A 46 -23.91 -2.05 11.63
CA SER A 46 -22.97 -1.06 12.19
C SER A 46 -22.45 -1.38 13.61
N LEU A 47 -23.16 -2.22 14.38
CA LEU A 47 -22.73 -2.67 15.72
C LEU A 47 -22.10 -4.07 15.70
N HIS A 48 -21.83 -4.60 14.50
CA HIS A 48 -21.06 -5.83 14.30
C HIS A 48 -19.92 -5.68 13.28
N GLU A 49 -19.46 -4.45 13.03
CA GLU A 49 -18.02 -4.24 12.88
C GLU A 49 -17.39 -4.47 14.25
N VAL A 50 -17.36 -5.74 14.66
CA VAL A 50 -16.18 -6.23 15.35
C VAL A 50 -15.08 -5.90 14.37
N GLN A 51 -14.26 -4.91 14.72
CA GLN A 51 -12.94 -4.74 14.13
C GLN A 51 -12.26 -6.09 14.37
N LEU A 52 -12.42 -7.00 13.41
CA LEU A 52 -11.47 -8.08 13.22
C LEU A 52 -10.17 -7.30 13.11
N GLU A 53 -9.29 -7.42 14.11
CA GLU A 53 -7.88 -7.06 13.89
C GLU A 53 -7.52 -7.77 12.60
N GLU A 54 -7.38 -6.99 11.53
CA GLU A 54 -7.14 -7.57 10.22
C GLU A 54 -5.87 -8.41 10.40
N PRO A 55 -5.85 -9.69 10.00
CA PRO A 55 -4.65 -10.51 10.10
C PRO A 55 -3.44 -9.89 9.36
N GLU A 56 -3.68 -8.82 8.61
CA GLU A 56 -2.70 -7.97 7.94
C GLU A 56 -1.68 -7.30 8.87
N ASP A 57 -2.02 -6.98 10.12
CA ASP A 57 -1.08 -6.33 11.05
C ASP A 57 -0.02 -7.29 11.62
N PHE A 58 -0.26 -8.60 11.52
CA PHE A 58 0.68 -9.63 11.98
C PHE A 58 1.68 -10.08 10.90
N ILE A 59 1.49 -9.64 9.65
CA ILE A 59 2.36 -10.00 8.52
C ILE A 59 3.29 -8.83 8.21
N SER A 60 4.60 -9.08 8.17
CA SER A 60 5.53 -8.07 7.71
C SER A 60 5.47 -7.92 6.18
N LYS A 61 4.97 -6.77 5.72
CA LYS A 61 4.90 -6.38 4.32
C LYS A 61 6.16 -5.60 3.95
N VAL A 62 6.88 -6.03 2.92
CA VAL A 62 8.08 -5.35 2.42
C VAL A 62 7.84 -4.86 0.99
N TYR A 63 8.10 -3.58 0.73
CA TYR A 63 7.82 -2.92 -0.55
C TYR A 63 8.67 -1.64 -0.73
N PHE A 64 8.66 -1.06 -1.92
CA PHE A 64 9.29 0.24 -2.20
C PHE A 64 8.39 1.41 -1.81
N ASP A 65 8.96 2.41 -1.15
CA ASP A 65 8.27 3.68 -0.85
C ASP A 65 9.29 4.84 -0.82
N PRO A 66 9.29 5.73 -1.82
CA PRO A 66 8.41 5.75 -3.00
C PRO A 66 8.73 4.61 -3.99
N CYS A 67 7.90 4.45 -5.02
CA CYS A 67 8.09 3.47 -6.09
C CYS A 67 8.60 4.06 -7.41
N SER A 68 8.81 5.38 -7.46
CA SER A 68 9.39 6.09 -8.59
C SER A 68 10.45 7.04 -8.06
N TYR A 69 11.61 7.04 -8.70
CA TYR A 69 12.78 7.84 -8.37
C TYR A 69 13.24 8.58 -9.62
N GLN A 70 13.81 9.76 -9.41
CA GLN A 70 14.41 10.56 -10.46
C GLN A 70 15.77 11.04 -9.97
N CYS A 71 16.78 10.96 -10.83
CA CYS A 71 18.12 11.45 -10.56
C CYS A 71 18.69 12.09 -11.83
N LEU A 72 19.58 13.05 -11.65
CA LEU A 72 20.43 13.53 -12.74
C LEU A 72 21.47 12.46 -13.05
N GLU A 73 21.90 12.39 -14.31
CA GLU A 73 22.99 11.52 -14.74
C GLU A 73 24.27 11.75 -13.91
N ASN A 74 24.66 13.02 -13.74
CA ASN A 74 25.83 13.41 -12.95
C ASN A 74 25.73 13.18 -11.42
N CYS A 75 24.65 12.58 -10.90
CA CYS A 75 24.49 12.37 -9.45
C CYS A 75 25.46 11.32 -8.87
N GLY A 76 26.05 10.49 -9.73
CA GLY A 76 26.93 9.37 -9.41
C GLY A 76 26.24 8.18 -8.75
N ALA A 77 25.23 8.38 -7.91
CA ALA A 77 24.39 7.30 -7.40
C ALA A 77 23.00 7.77 -6.95
N VAL A 78 22.00 6.95 -7.24
CA VAL A 78 20.62 7.12 -6.76
C VAL A 78 20.38 6.32 -5.48
N LEU A 79 19.70 6.91 -4.50
CA LEU A 79 19.32 6.25 -3.24
C LEU A 79 17.87 5.77 -3.30
N LEU A 80 17.66 4.48 -3.09
CA LEU A 80 16.34 3.84 -3.03
C LEU A 80 16.01 3.39 -1.62
N THR A 81 14.73 3.46 -1.27
CA THR A 81 14.22 3.10 0.05
C THR A 81 13.27 1.90 -0.03
N VAL A 82 13.60 0.87 0.75
CA VAL A 82 12.71 -0.26 1.02
C VAL A 82 12.09 -0.10 2.40
N VAL A 83 10.77 -0.23 2.47
CA VAL A 83 9.99 -0.09 3.70
C VAL A 83 9.42 -1.44 4.12
N ARG A 84 9.38 -1.65 5.42
CA ARG A 84 8.72 -2.73 6.12
C ARG A 84 7.57 -2.17 6.96
N LYS A 85 6.38 -2.74 6.79
CA LYS A 85 5.18 -2.37 7.56
C LYS A 85 4.48 -3.61 8.11
N GLY A 86 4.01 -3.52 9.35
CA GLY A 86 3.32 -4.62 10.03
C GLY A 86 4.23 -5.78 10.45
N GLY A 87 3.63 -6.77 11.10
CA GLY A 87 4.30 -7.92 11.69
C GLY A 87 5.28 -7.58 12.80
N ASP A 88 6.07 -8.57 13.22
CA ASP A 88 6.99 -8.44 14.34
C ASP A 88 8.31 -7.79 13.94
N VAL A 89 8.43 -6.47 14.15
CA VAL A 89 9.61 -5.66 13.82
C VAL A 89 10.89 -6.13 14.56
N SER A 90 10.77 -6.96 15.61
CA SER A 90 11.96 -7.53 16.28
C SER A 90 12.68 -8.60 15.45
N LYS A 91 12.02 -9.16 14.42
CA LYS A 91 12.65 -10.13 13.52
C LYS A 91 13.51 -9.44 12.46
N THR A 92 14.63 -10.06 12.10
CA THR A 92 15.45 -9.60 10.98
C THR A 92 14.89 -10.17 9.68
N VAL A 93 14.68 -9.29 8.70
CA VAL A 93 14.16 -9.62 7.38
C VAL A 93 15.23 -9.36 6.33
N TYR A 94 15.37 -10.27 5.38
CA TYR A 94 16.26 -10.12 4.24
C TYR A 94 15.41 -10.17 2.97
N VAL A 95 15.70 -9.27 2.04
CA VAL A 95 15.05 -9.23 0.73
C VAL A 95 16.13 -9.03 -0.32
N ASP A 96 16.10 -9.84 -1.37
CA ASP A 96 17.03 -9.69 -2.47
C ASP A 96 16.51 -8.65 -3.45
N TYR A 97 17.41 -7.91 -4.08
CA TYR A 97 17.09 -6.93 -5.12
C TYR A 97 17.99 -7.12 -6.32
N LYS A 98 17.50 -6.69 -7.48
CA LYS A 98 18.23 -6.73 -8.75
C LYS A 98 17.76 -5.62 -9.67
N THR A 99 18.69 -4.99 -10.37
CA THR A 99 18.39 -4.05 -11.46
C THR A 99 18.02 -4.78 -12.75
N GLU A 100 17.07 -4.23 -13.50
CA GLU A 100 16.60 -4.73 -14.79
C GLU A 100 16.56 -3.55 -15.77
N ASP A 101 17.04 -3.76 -16.99
CA ASP A 101 17.07 -2.74 -18.04
C ASP A 101 15.66 -2.29 -18.44
N GLY A 102 15.55 -1.01 -18.80
CA GLY A 102 14.34 -0.40 -19.37
C GLY A 102 14.65 0.19 -20.74
N SER A 103 14.63 1.51 -20.85
CA SER A 103 15.32 2.20 -21.96
C SER A 103 16.82 2.35 -21.67
N ALA A 104 17.16 2.59 -20.40
CA ALA A 104 18.52 2.58 -19.89
C ALA A 104 19.03 1.14 -19.72
N ASN A 105 20.31 0.94 -20.06
CA ASN A 105 21.05 -0.29 -20.15
C ASN A 105 22.20 -0.31 -19.14
N ALA A 106 22.34 -1.44 -18.44
CA ALA A 106 23.43 -1.60 -17.49
C ALA A 106 24.81 -1.56 -18.18
N GLY A 107 25.73 -0.79 -17.60
CA GLY A 107 27.10 -0.60 -18.07
C GLY A 107 27.27 0.54 -19.09
N ALA A 108 26.17 1.08 -19.61
CA ALA A 108 26.16 2.35 -20.33
C ALA A 108 25.66 3.46 -19.39
N ASP A 109 24.44 3.31 -18.86
CA ASP A 109 23.73 4.42 -18.21
C ASP A 109 23.69 4.25 -16.68
N TYR A 110 23.80 3.01 -16.20
CA TYR A 110 23.84 2.69 -14.77
C TYR A 110 24.64 1.41 -14.46
N GLU A 111 25.07 1.23 -13.22
CA GLU A 111 25.78 0.02 -12.80
C GLU A 111 24.83 -1.14 -12.51
N PHE A 112 25.02 -2.29 -13.17
CA PHE A 112 24.30 -3.52 -12.82
C PHE A 112 24.52 -3.87 -11.35
N THR A 113 23.45 -3.86 -10.57
CA THR A 113 23.52 -4.10 -9.13
C THR A 113 22.50 -5.16 -8.70
N GLU A 114 22.99 -6.20 -8.03
CA GLU A 114 22.16 -7.17 -7.32
C GLU A 114 22.71 -7.45 -5.92
N GLY A 115 21.85 -7.74 -4.97
CA GLY A 115 22.27 -7.96 -3.60
C GLY A 115 21.14 -8.28 -2.65
N THR A 116 21.44 -8.27 -1.36
CA THR A 116 20.47 -8.49 -0.28
C THR A 116 20.38 -7.26 0.60
N ILE A 117 19.19 -6.72 0.77
CA ILE A 117 18.85 -5.72 1.77
C ILE A 117 18.53 -6.43 3.08
N VAL A 118 19.16 -5.99 4.16
CA VAL A 118 18.95 -6.52 5.52
C VAL A 118 18.28 -5.47 6.37
N LEU A 119 17.02 -5.74 6.73
CA LEU A 119 16.24 -4.99 7.72
C LEU A 119 16.43 -5.66 9.07
N LYS A 120 17.30 -5.11 9.91
CA LYS A 120 17.59 -5.62 11.25
C LYS A 120 16.38 -5.48 12.19
N SER A 121 16.46 -6.14 13.34
CA SER A 121 15.50 -5.92 14.44
C SER A 121 15.32 -4.43 14.73
N GLY A 122 14.08 -3.95 14.70
CA GLY A 122 13.73 -2.55 14.92
C GLY A 122 13.80 -1.66 13.68
N GLU A 123 14.42 -2.11 12.57
CA GLU A 123 14.49 -1.34 11.33
C GLU A 123 13.19 -1.50 10.52
N THR A 124 12.51 -0.38 10.27
CA THR A 124 11.29 -0.31 9.45
C THR A 124 11.56 0.17 8.02
N GLN A 125 12.76 0.67 7.74
CA GLN A 125 13.17 1.09 6.41
C GLN A 125 14.68 0.91 6.23
N LYS A 126 15.11 0.71 4.99
CA LYS A 126 16.51 0.63 4.61
C LYS A 126 16.75 1.34 3.29
N GLU A 127 17.80 2.15 3.27
CA GLU A 127 18.30 2.80 2.06
C GLU A 127 19.48 2.00 1.49
N PHE A 128 19.56 1.98 0.16
CA PHE A 128 20.69 1.43 -0.59
C PHE A 128 20.89 2.25 -1.87
N SER A 129 22.10 2.23 -2.42
CA SER A 129 22.48 3.03 -3.58
C SER A 129 22.69 2.17 -4.83
N ILE A 130 22.38 2.72 -5.99
CA ILE A 130 22.73 2.18 -7.31
C ILE A 130 23.59 3.22 -8.01
N GLY A 131 24.73 2.82 -8.57
CA GLY A 131 25.62 3.71 -9.30
C GLY A 131 24.98 4.16 -10.62
N ILE A 132 25.08 5.46 -10.90
CA ILE A 132 24.70 6.06 -12.19
C ILE A 132 26.01 6.38 -12.92
N ILE A 133 26.04 6.08 -14.21
CA ILE A 133 27.20 6.34 -15.06
C ILE A 133 26.94 7.69 -15.75
N ASP A 134 27.99 8.51 -15.80
CA ASP A 134 27.97 9.89 -16.27
C ASP A 134 28.85 9.96 -17.52
N ASP A 135 28.33 10.51 -18.61
CA ASP A 135 29.13 10.85 -19.79
C ASP A 135 28.99 12.31 -20.25
N ASP A 136 29.29 12.62 -21.51
CA ASP A 136 29.30 13.99 -22.06
C ASP A 136 28.43 14.07 -23.35
N ILE A 137 27.55 13.08 -23.59
CA ILE A 137 26.73 12.91 -24.78
C ILE A 137 25.28 13.14 -24.39
N PHE A 138 24.66 14.15 -25.02
CA PHE A 138 23.22 14.39 -24.85
C PHE A 138 22.36 13.20 -25.30
N GLU A 139 21.54 12.70 -24.38
CA GLU A 139 20.56 11.63 -24.52
C GLU A 139 19.13 12.09 -24.16
N GLU A 140 18.12 11.23 -24.43
CA GLU A 140 16.75 11.46 -23.95
C GLU A 140 16.59 10.91 -22.52
N ASP A 141 15.62 11.38 -21.74
CA ASP A 141 15.34 10.83 -20.41
C ASP A 141 15.12 9.31 -20.47
N GLU A 142 15.97 8.56 -19.76
CA GLU A 142 15.93 7.11 -19.75
C GLU A 142 15.46 6.55 -18.41
N HIS A 143 15.10 5.26 -18.38
CA HIS A 143 14.71 4.61 -17.14
C HIS A 143 15.11 3.15 -17.09
N PHE A 144 15.33 2.67 -15.87
CA PHE A 144 15.53 1.26 -15.55
C PHE A 144 14.66 0.87 -14.34
N PHE A 145 14.63 -0.42 -14.03
CA PHE A 145 13.81 -0.98 -12.96
C PHE A 145 14.65 -1.63 -11.87
N VAL A 146 14.13 -1.62 -10.65
CA VAL A 146 14.71 -2.35 -9.52
C VAL A 146 13.64 -3.26 -8.92
N ARG A 147 13.90 -4.56 -8.88
CA ARG A 147 12.93 -5.57 -8.45
C ARG A 147 13.33 -6.21 -7.13
N LEU A 148 12.39 -6.29 -6.19
CA LEU A 148 12.53 -7.08 -4.97
C LEU A 148 12.12 -8.54 -5.21
N SER A 149 12.86 -9.46 -4.62
CA SER A 149 12.63 -10.90 -4.71
C SER A 149 13.14 -11.63 -3.47
N ASN A 150 12.85 -12.93 -3.38
CA ASN A 150 13.42 -13.85 -2.37
C ASN A 150 13.39 -13.33 -0.92
N LEU A 151 12.20 -12.93 -0.45
CA LEU A 151 12.00 -12.49 0.92
C LEU A 151 12.18 -13.64 1.92
N ARG A 152 13.04 -13.45 2.92
CA ARG A 152 13.33 -14.43 3.97
C ARG A 152 13.38 -13.77 5.35
N VAL A 153 12.90 -14.49 6.38
CA VAL A 153 12.88 -14.03 7.77
C VAL A 153 13.74 -14.97 8.60
N VAL A 154 14.62 -14.42 9.44
CA VAL A 154 15.44 -15.23 10.35
C VAL A 154 14.72 -15.38 11.69
N GLU A 155 14.48 -16.63 12.07
CA GLU A 155 13.90 -17.02 13.34
C GLU A 155 15.02 -17.37 14.31
N THR A 156 15.46 -16.40 15.11
CA THR A 156 16.26 -16.71 16.30
C THR A 156 15.27 -16.94 17.45
N ASP A 157 15.30 -18.15 18.02
CA ASP A 157 14.68 -18.50 19.30
C ASP A 157 13.14 -18.50 19.42
N GLU A 158 12.40 -18.89 18.37
CA GLU A 158 10.96 -19.16 18.54
C GLU A 158 10.68 -20.61 19.00
N PRO A 159 9.82 -20.82 20.02
CA PRO A 159 9.32 -22.14 20.36
C PRO A 159 8.64 -22.77 19.13
N PRO A 160 8.84 -24.08 18.88
CA PRO A 160 8.27 -24.77 17.71
C PRO A 160 6.74 -24.72 17.62
N GLU A 161 6.07 -24.30 18.68
CA GLU A 161 4.61 -24.15 18.77
C GLU A 161 4.06 -22.95 17.98
N LEU A 162 4.86 -21.92 17.67
CA LEU A 162 4.44 -20.76 16.88
C LEU A 162 4.81 -20.85 15.37
N ASN A 163 5.48 -21.93 14.95
CA ASN A 163 5.88 -22.14 13.56
C ASN A 163 4.75 -22.66 12.66
N ASN A 164 3.56 -22.91 13.23
CA ASN A 164 2.36 -23.36 12.51
C ASN A 164 1.30 -22.26 12.40
N LEU A 165 1.70 -21.02 12.10
CA LEU A 165 0.72 -20.00 11.70
C LEU A 165 0.14 -20.35 10.31
N PRO A 166 -1.17 -20.20 10.09
CA PRO A 166 -1.80 -20.49 8.80
C PRO A 166 -1.46 -19.46 7.70
N TYR A 167 -0.66 -18.44 8.03
CA TYR A 167 -0.27 -17.33 7.16
C TYR A 167 1.25 -17.12 7.18
N PRO A 168 1.83 -16.61 6.06
CA PRO A 168 3.26 -16.31 6.00
C PRO A 168 3.63 -15.19 6.99
N LYS A 169 4.79 -15.31 7.65
CA LYS A 169 5.31 -14.30 8.59
C LYS A 169 5.68 -12.98 7.91
N ALA A 170 6.09 -13.04 6.64
CA ALA A 170 6.37 -11.88 5.81
C ALA A 170 6.02 -12.11 4.34
N ILE A 171 5.65 -11.05 3.63
CA ILE A 171 5.30 -11.06 2.20
C ILE A 171 5.91 -9.85 1.48
N LEU A 172 6.21 -10.03 0.20
CA LEU A 172 6.47 -8.90 -0.70
C LEU A 172 5.14 -8.26 -1.05
N ALA A 173 4.97 -6.99 -0.68
CA ALA A 173 3.78 -6.22 -1.01
C ALA A 173 4.03 -5.36 -2.25
N SER A 174 2.95 -4.90 -2.88
CA SER A 174 3.04 -3.93 -3.97
C SER A 174 3.30 -2.53 -3.40
N PRO A 175 4.18 -1.73 -4.03
CA PRO A 175 4.99 -2.05 -5.21
C PRO A 175 6.30 -2.79 -4.84
N CYS A 176 6.55 -3.93 -5.50
CA CYS A 176 7.80 -4.70 -5.38
C CYS A 176 8.81 -4.38 -6.49
N VAL A 177 8.46 -3.44 -7.37
CA VAL A 177 9.33 -2.89 -8.41
C VAL A 177 9.34 -1.37 -8.25
N ALA A 178 10.52 -0.77 -8.28
CA ALA A 178 10.71 0.66 -8.39
C ALA A 178 11.18 1.01 -9.80
N THR A 179 10.73 2.15 -10.33
CA THR A 179 11.25 2.75 -11.56
C THR A 179 12.22 3.86 -11.18
N VAL A 180 13.37 3.90 -11.82
CA VAL A 180 14.34 4.99 -11.71
C VAL A 180 14.44 5.65 -13.08
N THR A 181 14.21 6.96 -13.14
CA THR A 181 14.43 7.78 -14.33
C THR A 181 15.73 8.56 -14.18
N ILE A 182 16.59 8.44 -15.18
CA ILE A 182 17.83 9.20 -15.32
C ILE A 182 17.51 10.40 -16.21
N LEU A 183 17.80 11.59 -15.70
CA LEU A 183 17.60 12.85 -16.40
C LEU A 183 18.98 13.31 -16.90
N ASP A 184 19.11 13.39 -18.22
CA ASP A 184 20.31 13.89 -18.90
C ASP A 184 20.57 15.36 -18.53
N ASP A 185 21.85 15.71 -18.32
CA ASP A 185 22.29 17.09 -18.09
C ASP A 185 23.29 17.64 -19.11
N ASP A 186 23.47 16.95 -20.24
CA ASP A 186 24.39 17.29 -21.32
C ASP A 186 23.78 18.13 -22.44
N HIS A 187 22.50 18.48 -22.32
CA HIS A 187 21.89 19.44 -23.22
C HIS A 187 22.62 20.79 -23.12
N ALA A 188 23.19 21.25 -24.23
CA ALA A 188 23.80 22.58 -24.41
C ALA A 188 22.91 23.80 -24.07
N GLY A 189 21.64 23.57 -23.71
CA GLY A 189 20.68 24.57 -23.28
C GLY A 189 19.99 25.32 -24.42
N ILE A 190 18.96 26.09 -24.05
CA ILE A 190 18.18 26.91 -24.99
C ILE A 190 18.33 28.37 -24.59
N PHE A 191 18.81 29.20 -25.52
CA PHE A 191 18.84 30.65 -25.35
C PHE A 191 17.53 31.26 -25.83
N THR A 192 16.81 31.94 -24.95
CA THR A 192 15.59 32.68 -25.28
C THR A 192 15.63 34.09 -24.70
N PHE A 193 14.85 34.99 -25.30
CA PHE A 193 14.69 36.35 -24.79
C PHE A 193 13.40 36.42 -23.97
N GLU A 194 13.49 36.92 -22.74
CA GLU A 194 12.31 37.32 -21.97
C GLU A 194 11.81 38.67 -22.51
N CYS A 195 10.50 38.77 -22.74
CA CYS A 195 9.85 40.01 -23.16
C CYS A 195 9.14 40.59 -21.94
N ASP A 196 9.67 41.69 -21.39
CA ASP A 196 8.98 42.45 -20.34
C ASP A 196 7.72 43.09 -20.95
N VAL A 197 6.54 42.65 -20.49
CA VAL A 197 5.24 43.25 -20.83
C VAL A 197 4.70 44.05 -19.64
#